data_AF-A0A3A8ERM5-F1
#
_entry.id   AF-A0A3A8ERM5-F1
#
_cell.length_a   1.000
_cell.length_b   1.000
_cell.length_c   1.000
_cell.angle_alpha   90.00
_cell.angle_beta   90.00
_cell.angle_gamma   90.00
#
_symmetry.space_group_name_H-M   'P 1'
#
loop_
_entity.id
_entity.type
_entity.pdbx_description
1 polymer ?
#
loop_
_entity_poly.entity_id
_entity_poly.type
_entity_poly.pdbx_seq_one_letter_code
_entity_poly.pdbx_strand_id
1 'polypeptide(L)'
;MKLKVTDRDITCLYYLFLICAFCSFGAEVYEKLFVGKVTINLSSFYTFLFFALITRYYYAIIYLLVKLECINQQERQKQLSQEKEVRNKHF
;
A
#
# COMPACT_ATOMS: atom_id res chain seq x y z
N MET A 1 12.74 4.39 17.16
CA MET A 1 13.56 4.15 15.96
C MET A 1 12.62 4.21 14.75
N LYS A 2 12.52 5.36 14.05
CA LYS A 2 11.70 5.45 12.82
C LYS A 2 12.42 4.60 11.76
N LEU A 3 11.82 3.48 11.32
CA LEU A 3 12.34 2.74 10.17
C LEU A 3 12.38 3.72 8.99
N LYS A 4 13.58 4.16 8.60
CA LYS A 4 13.80 4.84 7.33
C LYS A 4 13.81 3.76 6.27
N VAL A 5 12.63 3.44 5.74
CA VAL A 5 12.52 2.65 4.51
C VAL A 5 13.25 3.44 3.42
N THR A 6 14.29 2.84 2.83
CA THR A 6 15.06 3.49 1.77
C THR A 6 14.48 3.14 0.39
N ASP A 7 14.74 3.99 -0.60
CA ASP A 7 14.36 3.74 -2.00
C ASP A 7 14.84 2.37 -2.51
N ARG A 8 16.01 1.94 -2.03
CA ARG A 8 16.59 0.65 -2.35
C ARG A 8 15.76 -0.51 -1.81
N ASP A 9 15.19 -0.38 -0.61
CA ASP A 9 14.34 -1.43 -0.01
C ASP A 9 13.03 -1.57 -0.78
N ILE A 10 12.41 -0.45 -1.15
CA ILE A 10 11.17 -0.42 -1.95
C ILE A 10 11.43 -1.02 -3.33
N THR A 11 12.53 -0.63 -3.97
CA THR A 11 12.92 -1.18 -5.27
C THR A 11 13.20 -2.68 -5.17
N CYS A 12 13.88 -3.13 -4.11
CA CYS A 12 14.13 -4.55 -3.86
C CYS A 12 12.83 -5.33 -3.68
N LEU A 13 11.92 -4.84 -2.85
CA LEU A 13 10.60 -5.45 -2.63
C LEU A 13 9.78 -5.51 -3.92
N TYR A 14 9.82 -4.45 -4.74
CA TYR A 14 9.13 -4.41 -6.02
C TYR A 14 9.57 -5.55 -6.94
N TYR A 15 10.88 -5.71 -7.12
CA TYR A 15 11.42 -6.80 -7.95
C TYR A 15 11.20 -8.17 -7.33
N LEU A 16 11.31 -8.30 -6.01
CA LEU A 16 11.02 -9.56 -5.30
C LEU A 16 9.58 -10.00 -5.57
N PHE A 17 8.60 -9.10 -5.43
CA PHE A 17 7.20 -9.42 -5.72
C PHE A 17 6.96 -9.75 -7.19
N LEU A 18 7.63 -9.07 -8.13
CA LEU A 18 7.56 -9.44 -9.54
C LEU A 18 8.11 -10.84 -9.82
N ILE A 19 9.27 -11.17 -9.24
CA ILE A 19 9.86 -12.51 -9.37
C ILE A 19 8.90 -13.55 -8.83
N CYS A 20 8.34 -13.36 -7.63
CA CYS A 20 7.34 -14.26 -7.05
C CYS A 20 6.09 -14.39 -7.92
N ALA A 21 5.61 -13.30 -8.52
CA ALA A 21 4.48 -13.34 -9.44
C ALA A 21 4.79 -14.23 -10.64
N PHE A 22 5.91 -14.00 -11.34
CA PHE A 22 6.28 -14.81 -12.50
C PHE A 22 6.59 -16.26 -12.15
N CYS A 23 7.22 -16.52 -11.00
CA CYS A 23 7.41 -17.89 -10.51
C CYS A 23 6.08 -18.59 -10.25
N SER A 24 5.13 -17.92 -9.60
CA SER A 24 3.79 -18.47 -9.34
C SER A 24 3.02 -18.73 -10.64
N PHE A 25 3.13 -17.83 -11.62
CA PHE A 25 2.54 -18.02 -12.94
C PHE A 25 3.16 -19.21 -13.67
N GLY A 26 4.50 -19.29 -13.68
CA GLY A 26 5.23 -20.40 -14.28
C GLY A 26 4.90 -21.75 -13.65
N ALA A 27 4.74 -21.81 -12.32
CA ALA A 27 4.34 -23.01 -11.61
C ALA A 27 2.95 -23.50 -12.04
N GLU A 28 1.96 -22.61 -12.13
CA GLU A 28 0.60 -22.98 -12.56
C GLU A 28 0.54 -23.37 -14.05
N VAL A 29 1.33 -22.72 -14.91
CA VAL A 29 1.47 -23.12 -16.31
C VAL A 29 2.12 -24.50 -16.43
N TYR A 30 3.16 -24.77 -15.64
CA TYR A 30 3.81 -26.07 -15.60
C TYR A 30 2.84 -27.17 -15.17
N GLU A 31 2.08 -26.96 -14.09
CA GLU A 31 1.10 -27.95 -13.64
C GLU A 31 -0.02 -28.18 -14.66
N LYS A 32 -0.48 -27.13 -15.35
CA LYS A 32 -1.49 -27.31 -16.41
C LYS A 32 -0.96 -28.13 -17.58
N LEU A 33 0.26 -27.84 -18.05
CA LEU A 33 0.82 -28.48 -19.25
C LEU A 33 1.33 -29.91 -18.99
N PHE A 34 1.93 -30.16 -17.83
CA PHE A 34 2.63 -31.41 -17.55
C PHE A 34 1.91 -32.31 -16.54
N VAL A 35 1.08 -31.75 -15.67
CA VAL A 35 0.37 -32.51 -14.61
C VAL A 35 -1.11 -32.71 -14.94
N GLY A 36 -1.60 -32.10 -16.03
CA GLY A 36 -2.99 -32.28 -16.51
C GLY A 36 -4.03 -31.53 -15.68
N LYS A 37 -3.62 -30.46 -14.98
CA LYS A 37 -4.53 -29.62 -14.19
C LYS A 37 -5.60 -29.00 -15.09
N VAL A 38 -6.87 -29.22 -14.76
CA VAL A 38 -8.02 -28.75 -15.56
C VAL A 38 -8.15 -27.21 -15.54
N THR A 39 -7.80 -26.59 -14.42
CA THR A 39 -7.96 -25.15 -14.18
C THR A 39 -6.64 -24.50 -13.79
N ILE A 40 -6.44 -23.24 -14.18
CA ILE A 40 -5.30 -22.41 -13.77
C ILE A 40 -5.75 -21.59 -12.57
N ASN A 41 -5.04 -21.68 -11.45
CA ASN A 41 -5.30 -20.82 -10.30
C ASN A 41 -4.33 -19.63 -10.27
N LEU A 42 -4.79 -18.46 -10.72
CA LEU A 42 -3.96 -17.26 -10.78
C LEU A 42 -3.99 -16.42 -9.50
N SER A 43 -4.61 -16.90 -8.42
CA SER A 43 -4.76 -16.12 -7.17
C SER A 43 -3.41 -15.64 -6.61
N SER A 44 -2.44 -16.55 -6.55
CA SER A 44 -1.09 -16.25 -6.05
C SER A 44 -0.35 -15.25 -6.96
N PHE A 45 -0.46 -15.41 -8.29
CA PHE A 45 0.07 -14.44 -9.26
C PHE A 45 -0.50 -13.04 -9.02
N TYR A 46 -1.84 -12.91 -8.94
CA TYR A 46 -2.48 -11.61 -8.72
C TYR A 46 -2.13 -11.00 -7.36
N THR A 47 -1.97 -11.82 -6.32
CA THR A 47 -1.57 -11.36 -4.99
C THR A 47 -0.18 -10.72 -5.03
N PHE A 48 0.80 -11.41 -5.63
CA PHE A 48 2.15 -10.85 -5.76
C PHE A 48 2.18 -9.62 -6.68
N LEU A 49 1.39 -9.61 -7.75
CA LEU A 49 1.29 -8.47 -8.66
C LEU A 49 0.68 -7.25 -7.97
N PHE A 50 -0.32 -7.45 -7.12
CA PHE A 50 -0.91 -6.41 -6.29
C PHE A 50 0.12 -5.81 -5.32
N PHE A 51 0.92 -6.64 -4.65
CA PHE A 51 1.99 -6.14 -3.77
C PHE A 51 3.10 -5.42 -4.53
N ALA A 52 3.45 -5.87 -5.73
CA ALA A 52 4.38 -5.16 -6.61
C ALA A 52 3.83 -3.76 -6.96
N LEU A 53 2.55 -3.66 -7.31
CA LEU A 53 1.90 -2.37 -7.60
C LEU A 53 1.86 -1.46 -6.37
N ILE A 54 1.48 -1.97 -5.19
CA ILE A 54 1.54 -1.20 -3.94
C ILE A 54 2.95 -0.65 -3.71
N THR A 55 3.96 -1.50 -3.87
CA THR A 55 5.35 -1.12 -3.63
C THR A 55 5.80 -0.04 -4.61
N ARG A 56 5.41 -0.15 -5.89
CA ARG A 56 5.65 0.88 -6.90
C ARG A 56 5.02 2.23 -6.54
N TYR A 57 3.83 2.22 -5.94
CA TYR A 57 3.11 3.43 -5.55
C TYR A 57 3.34 3.84 -4.08
N TYR A 58 4.30 3.22 -3.39
CA TYR A 58 4.55 3.45 -1.96
C TYR A 58 4.65 4.93 -1.62
N TYR A 59 5.48 5.69 -2.34
CA TYR A 59 5.66 7.12 -2.09
C TYR A 59 4.39 7.94 -2.30
N ALA A 60 3.59 7.63 -3.33
CA ALA A 60 2.33 8.31 -3.58
C ALA A 60 1.32 8.04 -2.46
N ILE A 61 1.26 6.79 -1.97
CA ILE A 61 0.40 6.38 -0.86
C ILE A 61 0.82 7.11 0.43
N ILE A 62 2.11 7.12 0.75
CA ILE A 62 2.64 7.83 1.92
C ILE A 62 2.35 9.33 1.83
N TYR A 63 2.58 9.95 0.67
CA TYR A 63 2.27 11.37 0.45
C TYR A 63 0.80 11.67 0.71
N LEU A 64 -0.10 10.83 0.18
CA LEU A 64 -1.54 10.99 0.36
C LEU A 64 -1.95 10.85 1.83
N LEU A 65 -1.38 9.88 2.55
CA LEU A 65 -1.61 9.69 3.99
C LEU A 65 -1.16 10.89 4.82
N VAL A 66 0.05 11.41 4.58
CA VAL A 66 0.56 12.61 5.27
C VAL A 66 -0.32 13.82 4.98
N LYS A 67 -0.78 13.97 3.73
CA LYS A 67 -1.67 15.07 3.36
C LYS A 67 -3.03 14.96 4.06
N LEU A 68 -3.62 13.77 4.14
CA LEU A 68 -4.86 13.52 4.88
C LEU A 68 -4.69 13.83 6.37
N GLU A 69 -3.56 13.44 6.97
CA GLU A 69 -3.27 13.75 8.38
C GLU A 69 -3.16 15.26 8.63
N CYS A 70 -2.49 15.99 7.73
CA CYS A 70 -2.40 17.44 7.81
C CYS A 70 -3.78 18.12 7.73
N ILE A 71 -4.65 17.67 6.82
CA ILE A 71 -6.01 18.20 6.67
C ILE A 71 -6.81 17.93 7.96
N ASN A 72 -6.75 16.70 8.47
CA ASN A 72 -7.46 16.30 9.69
C ASN A 72 -7.00 17.11 10.92
N GLN A 73 -5.70 17.37 11.05
CA GLN A 73 -5.17 18.22 12.12
C GLN A 73 -5.66 19.68 12.01
N GLN A 74 -5.70 20.23 10.78
CA GLN A 74 -6.21 21.58 10.55
C GLN A 74 -7.70 21.70 10.90
N GLU A 75 -8.52 20.73 10.51
CA GLU A 75 -9.95 20.71 10.86
C GLU A 75 -10.16 20.59 12.36
N ARG A 76 -9.41 19.71 13.03
CA ARG A 76 -9.48 19.58 14.49
C ARG A 76 -9.09 20.87 15.21
N GLN A 77 -8.05 21.56 14.74
CA GLN A 77 -7.65 22.86 15.31
C GLN A 77 -8.71 23.94 15.09
N LYS A 78 -9.38 23.97 13.93
CA LYS A 78 -10.50 24.90 13.67
C LYS A 78 -11.66 24.67 14.65
N GLN A 79 -12.05 23.41 14.87
CA GLN A 79 -13.11 23.06 15.81
C GLN A 79 -12.75 23.49 17.26
N LEU A 80 -11.52 23.19 17.70
CA LEU A 80 -11.02 23.62 19.02
C LEU A 80 -10.99 25.15 19.18
N SER A 81 -10.70 25.88 18.10
CA SER A 81 -10.68 27.35 18.12
C SER A 81 -12.09 27.93 18.26
N GLN A 82 -13.06 27.36 17.52
CA GLN A 82 -14.47 27.74 17.58
C GLN A 82 -15.08 27.43 18.95
N GLU A 83 -14.78 26.27 19.54
CA GLU A 83 -15.23 25.93 20.90
C GLU A 83 -14.69 26.88 21.97
N LYS A 84 -13.43 27.33 21.83
CA LYS A 84 -12.84 28.33 22.74
C LYS A 84 -13.51 29.70 22.61
N GLU A 85 -13.79 30.14 21.39
CA GLU A 85 -14.51 31.41 21.17
C GLU A 85 -15.93 31.38 21.71
N VAL A 86 -16.66 30.29 21.52
CA VAL A 86 -18.00 30.12 22.09
C VAL A 86 -17.96 30.10 23.61
N ARG A 87 -16.99 29.40 24.21
CA ARG A 87 -16.81 29.37 25.66
C ARG A 87 -16.49 30.76 26.22
N ASN A 88 -15.60 31.52 25.58
CA ASN A 88 -15.22 32.87 26.02
C ASN A 88 -16.33 33.92 25.86
N LYS A 89 -17.33 33.69 24.98
CA LYS A 89 -18.51 34.56 24.85
C LYS A 89 -19.62 34.26 25.87
N HIS A 90 -19.54 33.11 26.53
CA HIS A 90 -20.50 32.67 27.55
C HIS A 90 -20.02 32.89 29.00
N PHE A 91 -18.84 33.48 29.18
CA PHE A 91 -18.32 34.04 30.43
C PHE A 91 -18.30 35.56 30.34
#